data_AF-A0A037ZFF1-F1
#
_entry.id   AF-A0A037ZFF1-F1
#
_cell.length_a   1.000
_cell.length_b   1.000
_cell.length_c   1.000
_cell.angle_alpha   90.00
_cell.angle_beta   90.00
_cell.angle_gamma   90.00
#
_symmetry.space_group_name_H-M   'P 1'
#
loop_
_entity.id
_entity.type
_entity.pdbx_description
1 polymer ?
#
loop_
_entity_poly.entity_id
_entity_poly.type
_entity_poly.pdbx_seq_one_letter_code
_entity_poly.pdbx_strand_id
1 'polypeptide(L)'
;MAAGYAYGQGAPRLRHHTATQARALSLKSANRSVAGGQVSIVTRGSKRIMTANGIPTHPVAPFPNSGNPNRISAQNYRFEMPLSPRKGAARATGRSLVGVAVNGVPFDPGAAEFWQGDRNSGWQYEALGGAVTLGLDANYGHVQPTGAYHYHGLPIGLLQQLGWSKNIESPLVGWAADGFPIYAMTSVQSGKVVQMRSSYQLKSGNRPGGNQPGGRHDGTFVQDYVHVAGTGNLDECNGAIVKTADYPDGTYAYFLTSAFPVIPRMLRGSIDSSFKKRGGGNGGGLRPPRQGQGSQQPRPRS
;
A
#
# COMPACT_ATOMS: atom_id res chain seq x y z
N MET A 1 -50.95 -15.84 2.35
CA MET A 1 -50.15 -15.55 1.13
C MET A 1 -48.77 -15.14 1.57
N ALA A 2 -47.75 -15.78 1.00
CA ALA A 2 -46.39 -15.80 1.50
C ALA A 2 -45.64 -14.47 1.31
N ALA A 3 -44.91 -14.07 2.34
CA ALA A 3 -43.96 -12.98 2.32
C ALA A 3 -42.71 -13.40 1.50
N GLY A 4 -42.40 -12.61 0.47
CA GLY A 4 -41.18 -12.78 -0.34
C GLY A 4 -39.95 -12.34 0.45
N TYR A 5 -39.02 -13.27 0.66
CA TYR A 5 -37.71 -13.00 1.22
C TYR A 5 -36.85 -12.23 0.20
N ALA A 6 -36.42 -11.04 0.58
CA ALA A 6 -35.39 -10.31 -0.15
C ALA A 6 -34.04 -11.03 0.02
N TYR A 7 -33.49 -11.57 -1.07
CA TYR A 7 -32.14 -12.12 -1.10
C TYR A 7 -31.12 -10.99 -0.84
N GLY A 8 -30.43 -11.09 0.31
CA GLY A 8 -29.26 -10.27 0.59
C GLY A 8 -28.17 -10.53 -0.45
N GLN A 9 -27.66 -9.46 -1.08
CA GLN A 9 -26.52 -9.56 -1.97
C GLN A 9 -25.29 -10.00 -1.16
N GLY A 10 -24.84 -11.23 -1.39
CA GLY A 10 -23.64 -11.78 -0.80
C GLY A 10 -22.41 -10.93 -1.12
N ALA A 11 -21.38 -11.04 -0.29
CA ALA A 11 -20.10 -10.36 -0.52
C ALA A 11 -19.60 -10.63 -1.96
N PRO A 12 -18.95 -9.65 -2.61
CA PRO A 12 -18.44 -9.83 -3.97
C PRO A 12 -17.59 -11.10 -4.07
N ARG A 13 -17.92 -11.98 -5.02
CA ARG A 13 -17.14 -13.20 -5.27
C ARG A 13 -15.74 -12.82 -5.73
N LEU A 14 -14.72 -13.40 -5.10
CA LEU A 14 -13.33 -13.26 -5.54
C LEU A 14 -13.16 -13.90 -6.92
N ARG A 15 -12.20 -13.40 -7.70
CA ARG A 15 -11.89 -14.00 -9.00
C ARG A 15 -11.28 -15.37 -8.80
N HIS A 16 -11.70 -16.32 -9.64
CA HIS A 16 -11.20 -17.68 -9.62
C HIS A 16 -9.95 -17.78 -10.51
N HIS A 17 -8.82 -18.19 -9.93
CA HIS A 17 -7.53 -18.29 -10.61
C HIS A 17 -6.87 -19.66 -10.35
N THR A 18 -6.28 -20.24 -11.38
CA THR A 18 -5.57 -21.54 -11.31
C THR A 18 -4.14 -21.46 -11.83
N ALA A 19 -3.61 -20.26 -12.08
CA ALA A 19 -2.22 -20.08 -12.50
C ALA A 19 -1.25 -20.44 -11.37
N THR A 20 -0.23 -21.23 -11.67
CA THR A 20 0.75 -21.70 -10.68
C THR A 20 2.18 -21.29 -11.05
N GLN A 21 2.37 -20.33 -11.94
CA GLN A 21 3.70 -19.91 -12.37
C GLN A 21 3.78 -18.40 -12.45
N ALA A 22 4.88 -17.88 -11.94
CA ALA A 22 5.21 -16.47 -12.02
C ALA A 22 5.49 -16.12 -13.48
N ARG A 23 5.23 -14.87 -13.84
CA ARG A 23 5.47 -14.37 -15.19
C ARG A 23 6.11 -12.99 -15.12
N ALA A 24 6.88 -12.66 -16.14
CA ALA A 24 7.36 -11.29 -16.30
C ALA A 24 6.17 -10.32 -16.32
N LEU A 25 6.29 -9.22 -15.59
CA LEU A 25 5.25 -8.19 -15.56
C LEU A 25 5.18 -7.46 -16.91
N SER A 26 3.97 -7.37 -17.46
CA SER A 26 3.67 -6.50 -18.61
C SER A 26 3.17 -5.15 -18.11
N LEU A 27 4.10 -4.29 -17.70
CA LEU A 27 3.79 -2.95 -17.20
C LEU A 27 3.31 -2.04 -18.34
N LYS A 28 2.23 -1.30 -18.10
CA LYS A 28 1.73 -0.30 -19.05
C LYS A 28 2.55 0.99 -18.92
N SER A 29 2.97 1.56 -20.05
CA SER A 29 3.71 2.83 -20.05
C SER A 29 2.92 3.93 -19.35
N ALA A 30 3.58 4.70 -18.50
CA ALA A 30 2.99 5.79 -17.75
C ALA A 30 3.19 7.11 -18.50
N ASN A 31 2.18 7.53 -19.26
CA ASN A 31 2.24 8.66 -20.19
C ASN A 31 1.01 9.58 -20.14
N ARG A 32 0.14 9.42 -19.15
CA ARG A 32 -1.04 10.25 -18.93
C ARG A 32 -0.96 10.95 -17.58
N SER A 33 -0.97 12.27 -17.58
CA SER A 33 -1.16 13.05 -16.36
C SER A 33 -2.64 13.09 -15.98
N VAL A 34 -2.94 12.96 -14.68
CA VAL A 34 -4.29 13.11 -14.14
C VAL A 34 -4.33 14.40 -13.33
N ALA A 35 -5.21 15.33 -13.71
CA ALA A 35 -5.32 16.62 -13.04
C ALA A 35 -6.11 16.52 -11.72
N GLY A 36 -5.94 17.53 -10.87
CA GLY A 36 -6.74 17.68 -9.64
C GLY A 36 -6.20 16.90 -8.43
N GLY A 37 -4.92 16.51 -8.43
CA GLY A 37 -4.25 15.99 -7.23
C GLY A 37 -4.32 16.96 -6.06
N GLN A 38 -4.77 16.47 -4.91
CA GLN A 38 -4.88 17.25 -3.68
C GLN A 38 -4.27 16.47 -2.52
N VAL A 39 -3.36 17.12 -1.80
CA VAL A 39 -2.75 16.63 -0.57
C VAL A 39 -2.55 17.81 0.37
N SER A 40 -2.93 17.62 1.62
CA SER A 40 -2.64 18.54 2.72
C SER A 40 -2.14 17.72 3.90
N ILE A 41 -0.98 18.09 4.44
CA ILE A 41 -0.39 17.46 5.62
C ILE A 41 -0.32 18.52 6.71
N VAL A 42 -0.95 18.25 7.85
CA VAL A 42 -0.91 19.14 9.01
C VAL A 42 -0.58 18.34 10.27
N THR A 43 0.01 19.02 11.23
CA THR A 43 0.18 18.49 12.57
C THR A 43 -0.94 19.01 13.47
N ARG A 44 -1.57 18.12 14.25
CA ARG A 44 -2.51 18.51 15.32
C ARG A 44 -2.24 17.66 16.55
N GLY A 45 -1.84 18.31 17.65
CA GLY A 45 -1.41 17.61 18.85
C GLY A 45 -0.24 16.66 18.55
N SER A 46 -0.36 15.40 18.96
CA SER A 46 0.65 14.35 18.74
C SER A 46 0.51 13.60 17.42
N LYS A 47 -0.33 14.08 16.49
CA LYS A 47 -0.62 13.40 15.23
C LYS A 47 -0.25 14.22 14.00
N ARG A 48 0.28 13.53 12.99
CA ARG A 48 0.28 13.94 11.59
C ARG A 48 -1.05 13.55 10.97
N ILE A 49 -1.71 14.49 10.32
CA ILE A 49 -2.98 14.28 9.62
C ILE A 49 -2.75 14.62 8.14
N MET A 50 -2.92 13.64 7.27
CA MET A 50 -2.90 13.82 5.83
C MET A 50 -4.33 13.73 5.28
N THR A 51 -4.78 14.78 4.62
CA THR A 51 -6.00 14.73 3.79
C THR A 51 -5.57 14.68 2.33
N ALA A 52 -6.11 13.73 1.57
CA ALA A 52 -5.71 13.53 0.18
C ALA A 52 -6.85 12.95 -0.67
N ASN A 53 -6.72 13.05 -1.99
CA ASN A 53 -7.68 12.44 -2.92
C ASN A 53 -7.13 11.28 -3.75
N GLY A 54 -5.86 10.89 -3.55
CA GLY A 54 -5.26 9.72 -4.18
C GLY A 54 -4.99 9.86 -5.69
N ILE A 55 -5.12 11.05 -6.25
CA ILE A 55 -4.73 11.32 -7.63
C ILE A 55 -3.21 11.56 -7.67
N PRO A 56 -2.44 10.73 -8.42
CA PRO A 56 -0.99 10.83 -8.44
C PRO A 56 -0.51 12.11 -9.12
N THR A 57 0.60 12.66 -8.62
CA THR A 57 1.30 13.82 -9.17
C THR A 57 2.16 13.50 -10.39
N HIS A 58 2.45 12.22 -10.63
CA HIS A 58 3.24 11.74 -11.76
C HIS A 58 2.32 11.15 -12.86
N PRO A 59 2.81 11.02 -14.11
CA PRO A 59 2.08 10.30 -15.14
C PRO A 59 1.76 8.86 -14.75
N VAL A 60 0.62 8.37 -15.20
CA VAL A 60 0.15 6.98 -15.07
C VAL A 60 -0.16 6.40 -16.44
N ALA A 61 -0.42 5.10 -16.51
CA ALA A 61 -0.98 4.51 -17.73
C ALA A 61 -2.36 5.11 -18.06
N PRO A 62 -2.80 5.05 -19.33
CA PRO A 62 -4.21 5.25 -19.65
C PRO A 62 -5.05 4.22 -18.89
N PHE A 63 -5.90 4.66 -17.96
CA PHE A 63 -6.86 3.81 -17.28
C PHE A 63 -8.28 4.19 -17.75
N PRO A 64 -9.13 3.23 -18.17
CA PRO A 64 -8.89 1.79 -18.18
C PRO A 64 -7.87 1.34 -19.23
N ASN A 65 -7.26 0.17 -19.00
CA ASN A 65 -6.36 -0.52 -19.93
C ASN A 65 -6.73 -2.01 -20.06
N SER A 66 -6.02 -2.73 -20.93
CA SER A 66 -6.27 -4.15 -21.23
C SER A 66 -6.24 -5.09 -20.02
N GLY A 67 -5.58 -4.70 -18.92
CA GLY A 67 -5.50 -5.49 -17.69
C GLY A 67 -6.28 -4.89 -16.51
N ASN A 68 -6.87 -3.70 -16.67
CA ASN A 68 -7.61 -3.01 -15.63
C ASN A 68 -8.77 -2.19 -16.23
N PRO A 69 -10.04 -2.58 -16.01
CA PRO A 69 -11.20 -1.92 -16.60
C PRO A 69 -11.63 -0.65 -15.84
N ASN A 70 -10.96 -0.29 -14.75
CA ASN A 70 -11.37 0.81 -13.89
C ASN A 70 -10.72 2.12 -14.32
N ARG A 71 -11.38 3.23 -13.98
CA ARG A 71 -10.97 4.60 -14.32
C ARG A 71 -10.61 5.35 -13.03
N ILE A 72 -9.52 6.11 -13.04
CA ILE A 72 -9.08 6.87 -11.86
C ILE A 72 -10.15 7.92 -11.50
N SER A 73 -10.51 8.00 -10.22
CA SER A 73 -11.38 9.05 -9.69
C SER A 73 -10.89 9.53 -8.33
N ALA A 74 -11.16 10.80 -8.02
CA ALA A 74 -10.79 11.40 -6.75
C ALA A 74 -11.48 10.68 -5.59
N GLN A 75 -10.70 10.39 -4.56
CA GLN A 75 -11.15 9.79 -3.30
C GLN A 75 -11.25 10.88 -2.22
N ASN A 76 -11.74 10.50 -1.04
CA ASN A 76 -11.72 11.38 0.13
C ASN A 76 -10.98 10.66 1.26
N TYR A 77 -9.67 10.78 1.27
CA TYR A 77 -8.82 10.17 2.29
C TYR A 77 -8.51 11.14 3.41
N ARG A 78 -8.51 10.61 4.64
CA ARG A 78 -7.96 11.27 5.81
C ARG A 78 -7.20 10.26 6.65
N PHE A 79 -5.88 10.31 6.57
CA PHE A 79 -4.97 9.45 7.30
C PHE A 79 -4.45 10.16 8.54
N GLU A 80 -4.41 9.45 9.66
CA GLU A 80 -3.84 9.91 10.91
C GLU A 80 -2.68 9.01 11.31
N MET A 81 -1.57 9.61 11.74
CA MET A 81 -0.36 8.90 12.13
C MET A 81 0.23 9.56 13.37
N PRO A 82 0.75 8.82 14.36
CA PRO A 82 1.47 9.44 15.47
C PRO A 82 2.75 10.13 14.95
N LEU A 83 3.07 11.30 15.52
CA LEU A 83 4.33 12.00 15.23
C LEU A 83 5.55 11.32 15.88
N SER A 84 5.32 10.62 16.99
CA SER A 84 6.33 9.92 17.77
C SER A 84 5.95 8.44 17.89
N PRO A 85 6.01 7.67 16.78
CA PRO A 85 5.72 6.25 16.78
C PRO A 85 6.69 5.48 17.70
N ARG A 86 6.20 4.43 18.37
CA ARG A 86 7.01 3.55 19.22
C ARG A 86 7.17 2.20 18.56
N LYS A 87 8.41 1.72 18.44
CA LYS A 87 8.73 0.41 17.87
C LYS A 87 8.33 -0.66 18.90
N GLY A 88 7.46 -1.56 18.49
CA GLY A 88 7.00 -2.72 19.24
C GLY A 88 7.17 -4.00 18.42
N ALA A 89 6.31 -4.98 18.69
CA ALA A 89 6.27 -6.25 17.96
C ALA A 89 5.77 -6.07 16.53
N ALA A 90 6.27 -6.91 15.61
CA ALA A 90 5.78 -6.97 14.25
C ALA A 90 4.30 -7.36 14.19
N ARG A 91 3.53 -6.67 13.35
CA ARG A 91 2.10 -6.88 13.14
C ARG A 91 1.80 -6.84 11.65
N ALA A 92 1.16 -7.89 11.13
CA ALA A 92 0.64 -7.87 9.78
C ALA A 92 -0.40 -6.74 9.63
N THR A 93 -0.40 -6.07 8.47
CA THR A 93 -1.35 -4.97 8.21
C THR A 93 -2.78 -5.47 8.00
N GLY A 94 -2.96 -6.73 7.62
CA GLY A 94 -4.26 -7.37 7.47
C GLY A 94 -5.15 -6.62 6.46
N ARG A 95 -6.27 -6.07 6.94
CA ARG A 95 -7.20 -5.28 6.12
C ARG A 95 -6.91 -3.78 6.12
N SER A 96 -5.74 -3.35 6.58
CA SER A 96 -5.30 -1.96 6.50
C SER A 96 -4.33 -1.75 5.34
N LEU A 97 -4.31 -0.53 4.83
CA LEU A 97 -3.23 -0.03 3.98
C LEU A 97 -1.92 -0.01 4.78
N VAL A 98 -0.78 -0.18 4.11
CA VAL A 98 0.55 -0.14 4.77
C VAL A 98 0.93 1.27 5.16
N GLY A 99 0.58 2.23 4.30
CA GLY A 99 0.93 3.62 4.45
C GLY A 99 0.38 4.46 3.33
N VAL A 100 0.83 5.70 3.27
CA VAL A 100 0.47 6.66 2.23
C VAL A 100 1.72 7.42 1.80
N ALA A 101 1.89 7.59 0.49
CA ALA A 101 2.97 8.35 -0.08
C ALA A 101 2.80 9.86 0.17
N VAL A 102 3.89 10.63 0.07
CA VAL A 102 3.85 12.10 0.21
C VAL A 102 2.92 12.78 -0.81
N ASN A 103 2.65 12.13 -1.95
CA ASN A 103 1.66 12.58 -2.94
C ASN A 103 0.23 12.08 -2.69
N GLY A 104 -0.05 11.52 -1.50
CA GLY A 104 -1.40 11.13 -1.08
C GLY A 104 -1.93 9.83 -1.67
N VAL A 105 -1.12 9.12 -2.46
CA VAL A 105 -1.47 7.81 -3.02
C VAL A 105 -1.17 6.70 -2.01
N PRO A 106 -2.13 5.79 -1.71
CA PRO A 106 -1.90 4.70 -0.78
C PRO A 106 -0.87 3.66 -1.24
N PHE A 107 -0.15 3.10 -0.27
CA PHE A 107 0.60 1.85 -0.43
C PHE A 107 -0.28 0.66 -0.04
N ASP A 108 -0.62 -0.16 -1.02
CA ASP A 108 -1.43 -1.36 -0.83
C ASP A 108 -0.82 -2.56 -1.56
N PRO A 109 0.12 -3.29 -0.93
CA PRO A 109 0.91 -4.26 -1.66
C PRO A 109 0.21 -5.61 -1.85
N GLY A 110 -0.81 -5.92 -1.04
CA GLY A 110 -1.50 -7.20 -1.11
C GLY A 110 -2.53 -7.23 -2.25
N ALA A 111 -2.46 -8.25 -3.11
CA ALA A 111 -3.53 -8.48 -4.07
C ALA A 111 -4.77 -9.04 -3.35
N ALA A 112 -5.98 -8.65 -3.74
CA ALA A 112 -7.20 -9.33 -3.26
C ALA A 112 -7.46 -10.65 -4.02
N GLU A 113 -6.40 -11.32 -4.48
CA GLU A 113 -6.45 -12.48 -5.37
C GLU A 113 -5.90 -13.72 -4.67
N PHE A 114 -6.69 -14.79 -4.67
CA PHE A 114 -6.38 -16.03 -3.95
C PHE A 114 -6.53 -17.22 -4.88
N TRP A 115 -5.78 -18.29 -4.61
CA TRP A 115 -5.90 -19.54 -5.34
C TRP A 115 -7.36 -20.01 -5.38
N GLN A 116 -7.86 -20.28 -6.58
CA GLN A 116 -9.26 -20.68 -6.83
C GLN A 116 -10.32 -19.72 -6.26
N GLY A 117 -9.95 -18.46 -6.00
CA GLY A 117 -10.85 -17.50 -5.36
C GLY A 117 -11.18 -17.82 -3.90
N ASP A 118 -10.42 -18.70 -3.26
CA ASP A 118 -10.63 -19.10 -1.87
C ASP A 118 -9.61 -18.43 -0.94
N ARG A 119 -10.08 -17.52 -0.10
CA ARG A 119 -9.27 -16.85 0.92
C ARG A 119 -8.75 -17.83 1.98
N ASN A 120 -9.45 -18.93 2.21
CA ASN A 120 -9.09 -19.96 3.18
C ASN A 120 -8.04 -20.94 2.65
N SER A 121 -7.72 -20.90 1.35
CA SER A 121 -6.67 -21.74 0.75
C SER A 121 -5.29 -21.51 1.37
N GLY A 122 -5.07 -20.34 1.98
CA GLY A 122 -3.76 -19.93 2.47
C GLY A 122 -2.80 -19.45 1.37
N TRP A 123 -3.23 -19.43 0.10
CA TRP A 123 -2.41 -19.07 -1.06
C TRP A 123 -2.92 -17.78 -1.71
N GLN A 124 -2.19 -16.69 -1.50
CA GLN A 124 -2.49 -15.38 -2.05
C GLN A 124 -1.50 -15.07 -3.18
N TYR A 125 -2.00 -14.67 -4.35
CA TYR A 125 -1.13 -14.26 -5.44
C TYR A 125 -0.33 -13.02 -5.07
N GLU A 126 0.96 -13.02 -5.38
CA GLU A 126 1.77 -11.83 -5.27
C GLU A 126 1.41 -10.85 -6.40
N ALA A 127 1.06 -9.61 -6.04
CA ALA A 127 0.62 -8.61 -7.01
C ALA A 127 1.68 -8.36 -8.11
N LEU A 128 2.96 -8.48 -7.73
CA LEU A 128 4.10 -8.31 -8.63
C LEU A 128 4.64 -9.63 -9.19
N GLY A 129 4.00 -10.77 -8.93
CA GLY A 129 4.40 -12.10 -9.43
C GLY A 129 3.96 -12.38 -10.87
N GLY A 130 3.08 -11.56 -11.44
CA GLY A 130 2.66 -11.62 -12.85
C GLY A 130 1.76 -12.80 -13.27
N ALA A 131 1.51 -13.74 -12.37
CA ALA A 131 0.62 -14.89 -12.64
C ALA A 131 -0.84 -14.46 -12.86
N VAL A 132 -1.29 -13.41 -12.16
CA VAL A 132 -2.61 -12.80 -12.35
C VAL A 132 -2.43 -11.41 -12.94
N THR A 133 -3.17 -11.12 -14.01
CA THR A 133 -3.13 -9.79 -14.63
C THR A 133 -3.93 -8.79 -13.81
N LEU A 134 -3.24 -7.75 -13.32
CA LEU A 134 -3.82 -6.61 -12.57
C LEU A 134 -3.86 -5.30 -13.36
N GLY A 135 -3.22 -5.26 -14.54
CA GLY A 135 -3.12 -4.06 -15.37
C GLY A 135 -2.26 -2.95 -14.76
N LEU A 136 -1.17 -3.33 -14.10
CA LEU A 136 -0.21 -2.41 -13.48
C LEU A 136 0.42 -1.48 -14.53
N ASP A 137 0.65 -0.23 -14.14
CA ASP A 137 1.45 0.72 -14.91
C ASP A 137 2.95 0.66 -14.53
N ALA A 138 3.76 1.50 -15.18
CA ALA A 138 5.20 1.61 -14.92
C ALA A 138 5.55 2.15 -13.52
N ASN A 139 4.56 2.60 -12.73
CA ASN A 139 4.71 2.96 -11.32
C ASN A 139 4.30 1.81 -10.39
N TYR A 140 4.08 0.61 -10.96
CA TYR A 140 3.60 -0.57 -10.24
C TYR A 140 2.30 -0.31 -9.50
N GLY A 141 1.47 0.59 -10.02
CA GLY A 141 0.17 0.92 -9.46
C GLY A 141 -0.95 0.55 -10.41
N HIS A 142 -2.16 0.48 -9.87
CA HIS A 142 -3.37 0.29 -10.65
C HIS A 142 -4.60 0.82 -9.93
N VAL A 143 -5.77 0.70 -10.57
CA VAL A 143 -7.02 1.32 -10.13
C VAL A 143 -8.00 0.28 -9.63
N GLN A 144 -8.54 0.48 -8.42
CA GLN A 144 -9.62 -0.35 -7.87
C GLN A 144 -10.97 -0.03 -8.52
N PRO A 145 -12.00 -0.89 -8.39
CA PRO A 145 -13.34 -0.59 -8.88
C PRO A 145 -13.96 0.71 -8.34
N THR A 146 -13.50 1.19 -7.18
CA THR A 146 -13.88 2.48 -6.60
C THR A 146 -13.26 3.69 -7.32
N GLY A 147 -12.35 3.47 -8.26
CA GLY A 147 -11.53 4.47 -8.92
C GLY A 147 -10.26 4.87 -8.15
N ALA A 148 -9.99 4.25 -6.99
CA ALA A 148 -8.80 4.49 -6.20
C ALA A 148 -7.53 3.94 -6.89
N TYR A 149 -6.63 4.84 -7.28
CA TYR A 149 -5.28 4.48 -7.70
C TYR A 149 -4.38 4.23 -6.47
N HIS A 150 -3.55 3.19 -6.52
CA HIS A 150 -2.66 2.81 -5.41
C HIS A 150 -1.44 2.04 -5.92
N TYR A 151 -0.36 2.03 -5.12
CA TYR A 151 0.88 1.32 -5.47
C TYR A 151 0.93 -0.08 -4.87
N HIS A 152 1.30 -1.06 -5.70
CA HIS A 152 1.76 -2.39 -5.28
C HIS A 152 3.28 -2.51 -5.19
N GLY A 153 4.01 -1.64 -5.91
CA GLY A 153 5.46 -1.66 -5.99
C GLY A 153 6.12 -0.28 -5.88
N LEU A 154 7.30 -0.14 -6.48
CA LEU A 154 8.06 1.10 -6.45
C LEU A 154 7.35 2.20 -7.27
N PRO A 155 6.96 3.33 -6.68
CA PRO A 155 6.30 4.40 -7.41
C PRO A 155 7.34 5.20 -8.22
N ILE A 156 7.82 4.64 -9.34
CA ILE A 156 8.98 5.16 -10.10
C ILE A 156 8.84 6.64 -10.44
N GLY A 157 7.68 7.08 -10.93
CA GLY A 157 7.41 8.49 -11.24
C GLY A 157 7.47 9.39 -10.01
N LEU A 158 7.00 8.93 -8.84
CA LEU A 158 7.16 9.66 -7.58
C LEU A 158 8.63 9.72 -7.17
N LEU A 159 9.36 8.60 -7.25
CA LEU A 159 10.78 8.57 -6.89
C LEU A 159 11.61 9.52 -7.76
N GLN A 160 11.30 9.62 -9.05
CA GLN A 160 11.89 10.61 -9.95
C GLN A 160 11.56 12.05 -9.54
N GLN A 161 10.30 12.34 -9.21
CA GLN A 161 9.88 13.66 -8.72
C GLN A 161 10.56 14.06 -7.41
N LEU A 162 10.83 13.08 -6.54
CA LEU A 162 11.56 13.27 -5.28
C LEU A 162 13.09 13.30 -5.47
N GLY A 163 13.58 13.17 -6.70
CA GLY A 163 15.02 13.20 -7.00
C GLY A 163 15.80 11.98 -6.53
N TRP A 164 15.12 10.85 -6.25
CA TRP A 164 15.80 9.63 -5.80
C TRP A 164 16.81 9.15 -6.85
N SER A 165 17.99 8.74 -6.38
CA SER A 165 18.95 7.96 -7.15
C SER A 165 19.72 7.00 -6.25
N LYS A 166 20.35 5.98 -6.84
CA LYS A 166 21.14 4.98 -6.11
C LYS A 166 22.36 5.55 -5.36
N ASN A 167 22.75 6.80 -5.65
CA ASN A 167 23.97 7.43 -5.14
C ASN A 167 23.69 8.48 -4.05
N ILE A 168 22.44 8.63 -3.61
CA ILE A 168 22.05 9.61 -2.59
C ILE A 168 21.30 8.93 -1.43
N GLU A 169 21.21 9.63 -0.30
CA GLU A 169 20.24 9.29 0.74
C GLU A 169 18.83 9.28 0.13
N SER A 170 18.01 8.31 0.52
CA SER A 170 16.64 8.29 0.04
C SER A 170 15.87 9.52 0.51
N PRO A 171 15.08 10.16 -0.37
CA PRO A 171 14.09 11.12 0.08
C PRO A 171 12.98 10.41 0.86
N LEU A 172 12.26 11.14 1.71
CA LEU A 172 11.05 10.66 2.34
C LEU A 172 9.97 10.39 1.31
N VAL A 173 9.56 9.13 1.18
CA VAL A 173 8.56 8.70 0.17
C VAL A 173 7.16 8.74 0.75
N GLY A 174 7.01 8.55 2.06
CA GLY A 174 5.72 8.60 2.75
C GLY A 174 5.81 8.20 4.21
N TRP A 175 4.66 7.87 4.77
CA TRP A 175 4.55 7.38 6.14
C TRP A 175 3.69 6.14 6.21
N ALA A 176 4.10 5.22 7.06
CA ALA A 176 3.36 4.01 7.36
C ALA A 176 2.16 4.31 8.26
N ALA A 177 1.20 3.40 8.28
CA ALA A 177 -0.02 3.50 9.07
C ALA A 177 0.22 3.57 10.58
N ASP A 178 1.43 3.21 11.04
CA ASP A 178 1.87 3.33 12.43
C ASP A 178 2.70 4.57 12.72
N GLY A 179 2.92 5.43 11.72
CA GLY A 179 3.58 6.73 11.80
C GLY A 179 5.08 6.76 11.53
N PHE A 180 5.75 5.60 11.39
CA PHE A 180 7.15 5.58 10.97
C PHE A 180 7.31 6.02 9.49
N PRO A 181 8.43 6.67 9.13
CA PRO A 181 8.69 7.06 7.76
C PRO A 181 8.94 5.87 6.84
N ILE A 182 8.63 6.07 5.56
CA ILE A 182 8.93 5.14 4.47
C ILE A 182 9.92 5.82 3.51
N TYR A 183 11.05 5.17 3.29
CA TYR A 183 12.11 5.56 2.34
C TYR A 183 12.20 4.54 1.20
N ALA A 184 12.98 4.81 0.16
CA ALA A 184 13.21 3.92 -0.97
C ALA A 184 14.68 3.54 -1.11
N MET A 185 14.98 2.24 -1.01
CA MET A 185 16.18 1.53 -1.48
C MET A 185 17.57 2.01 -1.03
N THR A 186 17.74 3.20 -0.46
CA THR A 186 19.03 3.76 -0.04
C THR A 186 18.91 4.45 1.32
N SER A 187 19.99 4.39 2.09
CA SER A 187 20.18 5.12 3.34
C SER A 187 21.63 5.58 3.43
N VAL A 188 21.94 6.55 4.28
CA VAL A 188 23.32 6.84 4.66
C VAL A 188 23.67 6.08 5.93
N GLN A 189 24.78 5.36 5.92
CA GLN A 189 25.35 4.69 7.10
C GLN A 189 26.83 5.04 7.17
N SER A 190 27.26 5.61 8.30
CA SER A 190 28.65 6.06 8.50
C SER A 190 29.18 6.93 7.36
N GLY A 191 28.35 7.87 6.88
CA GLY A 191 28.70 8.81 5.80
C GLY A 191 28.70 8.22 4.38
N LYS A 192 28.33 6.95 4.20
CA LYS A 192 28.26 6.30 2.88
C LYS A 192 26.83 5.93 2.51
N VAL A 193 26.48 6.10 1.24
CA VAL A 193 25.20 5.62 0.71
C VAL A 193 25.25 4.10 0.62
N VAL A 194 24.28 3.44 1.24
CA VAL A 194 24.12 1.99 1.29
C VAL A 194 22.77 1.62 0.70
N GLN A 195 22.76 0.56 -0.12
CA GLN A 195 21.52 -0.02 -0.61
C GLN A 195 20.81 -0.79 0.51
N MET A 196 19.54 -0.48 0.72
CA MET A 196 18.66 -1.16 1.66
C MET A 196 17.98 -2.34 0.97
N ARG A 197 18.34 -3.55 1.39
CA ARG A 197 17.97 -4.82 0.76
C ARG A 197 17.12 -5.65 1.70
N SER A 198 16.02 -6.16 1.16
CA SER A 198 15.17 -7.11 1.90
C SER A 198 15.94 -8.37 2.25
N SER A 199 15.59 -8.95 3.40
CA SER A 199 16.08 -10.24 3.88
C SER A 199 15.15 -11.41 3.51
N TYR A 200 14.27 -11.22 2.51
CA TYR A 200 13.39 -12.28 2.02
C TYR A 200 13.97 -12.98 0.80
N GLN A 201 13.74 -14.29 0.72
CA GLN A 201 14.16 -15.14 -0.37
C GLN A 201 13.01 -16.07 -0.78
N LEU A 202 13.07 -16.60 -2.00
CA LEU A 202 12.20 -17.71 -2.37
C LEU A 202 12.58 -18.94 -1.56
N LYS A 203 11.57 -19.68 -1.10
CA LYS A 203 11.75 -21.01 -0.53
C LYS A 203 12.35 -21.94 -1.60
N SER A 204 13.16 -22.91 -1.19
CA SER A 204 13.62 -23.95 -2.09
C SER A 204 12.52 -24.97 -2.39
N GLY A 205 12.72 -25.81 -3.42
CA GLY A 205 11.82 -26.92 -3.72
C GLY A 205 10.46 -26.52 -4.32
N ASN A 206 9.48 -27.40 -4.15
CA ASN A 206 8.15 -27.30 -4.73
C ASN A 206 7.08 -27.03 -3.67
N ARG A 207 6.01 -26.35 -4.09
CA ARG A 207 4.74 -26.23 -3.36
C ARG A 207 4.02 -27.59 -3.28
N PRO A 208 3.08 -27.76 -2.34
CA PRO A 208 2.51 -29.07 -2.01
C PRO A 208 1.77 -29.80 -3.14
N GLY A 209 1.14 -29.10 -4.09
CA GLY A 209 0.32 -29.72 -5.13
C GLY A 209 -0.98 -30.36 -4.59
N GLY A 210 -1.61 -31.22 -5.41
CA GLY A 210 -2.91 -31.82 -5.09
C GLY A 210 -4.02 -30.78 -5.02
N ASN A 211 -4.66 -30.64 -3.85
CA ASN A 211 -5.69 -29.63 -3.61
C ASN A 211 -5.11 -28.22 -3.38
N GLN A 212 -3.79 -28.07 -3.36
CA GLN A 212 -3.05 -26.82 -3.24
C GLN A 212 -2.29 -26.51 -4.53
N PRO A 213 -1.83 -25.26 -4.76
CA PRO A 213 -0.98 -24.95 -5.90
C PRO A 213 0.27 -25.84 -5.93
N GLY A 214 0.58 -26.44 -7.07
CA GLY A 214 1.83 -27.17 -7.31
C GLY A 214 2.87 -26.35 -8.08
N GLY A 215 4.07 -26.90 -8.27
CA GLY A 215 5.18 -26.23 -8.97
C GLY A 215 6.22 -25.64 -8.01
N ARG A 216 7.29 -25.04 -8.55
CA ARG A 216 8.36 -24.43 -7.74
C ARG A 216 7.86 -23.19 -6.99
N HIS A 217 8.48 -22.90 -5.85
CA HIS A 217 8.34 -21.57 -5.23
C HIS A 217 9.06 -20.55 -6.12
N ASP A 218 8.30 -19.78 -6.89
CA ASP A 218 8.82 -18.89 -7.94
C ASP A 218 8.35 -17.44 -7.79
N GLY A 219 7.59 -17.15 -6.74
CA GLY A 219 7.04 -15.82 -6.47
C GLY A 219 5.66 -15.61 -7.05
N THR A 220 5.01 -16.68 -7.54
CA THR A 220 3.58 -16.66 -7.89
C THR A 220 2.74 -16.23 -6.70
N PHE A 221 3.07 -16.75 -5.52
CA PHE A 221 2.32 -16.53 -4.29
C PHE A 221 3.18 -15.81 -3.25
N VAL A 222 2.54 -15.02 -2.38
CA VAL A 222 3.20 -14.39 -1.23
C VAL A 222 3.89 -15.45 -0.35
N GLN A 223 3.27 -16.62 -0.23
CA GLN A 223 3.73 -17.75 0.56
C GLN A 223 4.96 -18.46 -0.03
N ASP A 224 5.39 -18.12 -1.25
CA ASP A 224 6.63 -18.63 -1.83
C ASP A 224 7.87 -18.04 -1.17
N TYR A 225 7.72 -16.92 -0.45
CA TYR A 225 8.82 -16.23 0.19
C TYR A 225 8.98 -16.63 1.66
N VAL A 226 10.22 -16.57 2.14
CA VAL A 226 10.60 -16.75 3.53
C VAL A 226 11.59 -15.67 3.94
N HIS A 227 11.45 -15.15 5.16
CA HIS A 227 12.42 -14.25 5.74
C HIS A 227 13.62 -15.05 6.25
N VAL A 228 14.83 -14.66 5.83
CA VAL A 228 16.09 -15.25 6.25
C VAL A 228 17.00 -14.12 6.76
N ALA A 229 17.06 -13.97 8.08
CA ALA A 229 17.82 -12.90 8.74
C ALA A 229 19.27 -12.85 8.25
N GLY A 230 19.78 -11.64 8.00
CA GLY A 230 21.16 -11.40 7.57
C GLY A 230 21.44 -11.60 6.07
N THR A 231 20.46 -12.02 5.27
CA THR A 231 20.62 -12.10 3.81
C THR A 231 20.46 -10.74 3.12
N GLY A 232 19.73 -9.84 3.75
CA GLY A 232 19.70 -8.40 3.48
C GLY A 232 20.19 -7.61 4.69
N ASN A 233 19.86 -6.32 4.73
CA ASN A 233 20.15 -5.42 5.85
C ASN A 233 18.89 -4.75 6.42
N LEU A 234 17.72 -5.32 6.10
CA LEU A 234 16.43 -4.97 6.65
C LEU A 234 15.89 -6.11 7.52
N ASP A 235 15.12 -5.75 8.54
CA ASP A 235 14.39 -6.71 9.38
C ASP A 235 13.18 -7.32 8.66
N GLU A 236 12.45 -8.20 9.35
CA GLU A 236 11.31 -8.91 8.78
C GLU A 236 10.16 -8.00 8.34
N CYS A 237 10.09 -6.76 8.84
CA CYS A 237 9.12 -5.76 8.39
C CYS A 237 9.67 -4.89 7.26
N ASN A 238 10.81 -5.24 6.67
CA ASN A 238 11.51 -4.45 5.66
C ASN A 238 11.96 -3.08 6.21
N GLY A 239 12.32 -3.00 7.50
CA GLY A 239 12.78 -1.76 8.13
C GLY A 239 14.15 -1.87 8.81
N ALA A 240 14.68 -0.71 9.20
CA ALA A 240 15.95 -0.58 9.92
C ALA A 240 15.93 0.67 10.81
N ILE A 241 16.82 0.71 11.81
CA ILE A 241 17.10 1.95 12.55
C ILE A 241 18.10 2.77 11.74
N VAL A 242 17.74 4.00 11.39
CA VAL A 242 18.54 4.88 10.54
C VAL A 242 18.50 6.31 11.06
N LYS A 243 19.55 7.07 10.76
CA LYS A 243 19.54 8.54 10.82
C LYS A 243 19.35 9.04 9.39
N THR A 244 18.54 10.08 9.22
CA THR A 244 18.23 10.68 7.92
C THR A 244 18.19 12.20 8.08
N ALA A 245 18.18 12.94 6.97
CA ALA A 245 17.95 14.38 7.00
C ALA A 245 16.67 14.77 7.76
N ASP A 246 15.58 14.00 7.62
CA ASP A 246 14.30 14.27 8.31
C ASP A 246 14.30 13.84 9.80
N TYR A 247 15.16 12.88 10.16
CA TYR A 247 15.25 12.30 11.50
C TYR A 247 16.73 12.19 11.94
N PRO A 248 17.39 13.32 12.27
CA PRO A 248 18.82 13.35 12.59
C PRO A 248 19.18 12.61 13.89
N ASP A 249 18.25 12.56 14.84
CA ASP A 249 18.41 11.81 16.10
C ASP A 249 18.20 10.30 15.92
N GLY A 250 17.76 9.89 14.74
CA GLY A 250 17.49 8.51 14.38
C GLY A 250 16.04 8.11 14.58
N THR A 251 15.60 7.15 13.78
CA THR A 251 14.25 6.57 13.83
C THR A 251 14.27 5.15 13.29
N TYR A 252 13.24 4.37 13.62
CA TYR A 252 12.94 3.19 12.82
C TYR A 252 12.25 3.64 11.54
N ALA A 253 12.69 3.14 10.40
CA ALA A 253 12.10 3.46 9.12
C ALA A 253 11.88 2.20 8.29
N TYR A 254 10.82 2.21 7.49
CA TYR A 254 10.59 1.19 6.49
C TYR A 254 11.24 1.57 5.18
N PHE A 255 11.61 0.57 4.39
CA PHE A 255 12.19 0.76 3.07
C PHE A 255 11.37 0.04 2.01
N LEU A 256 11.08 0.77 0.93
CA LEU A 256 10.72 0.16 -0.34
C LEU A 256 11.97 -0.48 -0.93
N THR A 257 11.84 -1.69 -1.50
CA THR A 257 12.97 -2.47 -2.02
C THR A 257 12.77 -2.89 -3.47
N SER A 258 13.86 -3.21 -4.17
CA SER A 258 13.80 -3.72 -5.55
C SER A 258 13.34 -5.18 -5.66
N ALA A 259 13.36 -5.92 -4.55
CA ALA A 259 12.94 -7.32 -4.44
C ALA A 259 11.82 -7.47 -3.40
N PHE A 260 11.19 -8.64 -3.36
CA PHE A 260 10.12 -8.92 -2.42
C PHE A 260 10.58 -8.79 -0.95
N PRO A 261 9.72 -8.25 -0.06
CA PRO A 261 8.52 -7.52 -0.41
C PRO A 261 8.89 -6.09 -0.86
N VAL A 262 8.43 -5.65 -2.03
CA VAL A 262 8.77 -4.30 -2.55
C VAL A 262 8.25 -3.19 -1.64
N ILE A 263 7.06 -3.38 -1.08
CA ILE A 263 6.47 -2.53 -0.02
C ILE A 263 6.32 -3.43 1.23
N PRO A 264 6.61 -2.93 2.44
CA PRO A 264 6.45 -3.68 3.70
C PRO A 264 5.12 -4.43 3.82
N ARG A 265 5.16 -5.64 4.41
CA ARG A 265 3.95 -6.46 4.69
C ARG A 265 3.50 -6.41 6.14
N MET A 266 4.35 -5.87 7.01
CA MET A 266 4.15 -5.79 8.45
C MET A 266 4.62 -4.43 8.95
N LEU A 267 4.08 -4.03 10.08
CA LEU A 267 4.41 -2.80 10.79
C LEU A 267 4.82 -3.12 12.23
N ARG A 268 5.74 -2.33 12.79
CA ARG A 268 6.30 -2.46 14.13
C ARG A 268 5.60 -1.55 15.15
N GLY A 269 4.76 -0.61 14.74
CA GLY A 269 4.06 0.30 15.65
C GLY A 269 2.55 0.03 15.76
N SER A 270 1.84 0.97 16.39
CA SER A 270 0.37 0.93 16.48
C SER A 270 -0.26 1.43 15.18
N ILE A 271 -0.86 0.52 14.41
CA ILE A 271 -1.55 0.84 13.16
C ILE A 271 -2.80 1.69 13.45
N ASP A 272 -2.84 2.92 12.93
CA ASP A 272 -3.98 3.80 13.09
C ASP A 272 -5.18 3.31 12.26
N SER A 273 -6.37 3.39 12.86
CA SER A 273 -7.61 2.88 12.26
C SER A 273 -8.03 3.61 10.98
N SER A 274 -7.53 4.82 10.73
CA SER A 274 -7.77 5.58 9.51
C SER A 274 -7.26 4.88 8.24
N PHE A 275 -6.35 3.91 8.37
CA PHE A 275 -5.84 3.11 7.25
C PHE A 275 -6.66 1.85 6.97
N LYS A 276 -7.71 1.55 7.76
CA LYS A 276 -8.57 0.38 7.50
C LYS A 276 -9.27 0.52 6.16
N LYS A 277 -9.13 -0.49 5.30
CA LYS A 277 -9.83 -0.56 4.01
C LYS A 277 -11.33 -0.75 4.27
N ARG A 278 -12.16 0.15 3.73
CA ARG A 278 -13.62 -0.03 3.72
C ARG A 278 -13.94 -1.17 2.74
N GLY A 279 -14.76 -2.14 3.16
CA GLY A 279 -15.18 -3.25 2.30
C GLY A 279 -15.89 -2.71 1.05
N GLY A 280 -15.70 -3.36 -0.10
CA GLY A 280 -16.29 -3.00 -1.39
C GLY A 280 -17.80 -3.21 -1.46
N GLY A 281 -18.56 -2.51 -0.62
CA GLY A 281 -19.98 -2.31 -0.72
C GLY A 281 -20.25 -0.81 -0.87
N ASN A 282 -21.02 -0.46 -1.90
CA ASN A 282 -21.58 0.85 -2.24
C ASN A 282 -21.38 2.03 -1.26
N GLY A 283 -20.89 3.15 -1.80
CA GLY A 283 -21.35 4.50 -1.48
C GLY A 283 -21.14 5.01 -0.06
N GLY A 284 -20.07 5.78 0.15
CA GLY A 284 -19.92 6.53 1.39
C GLY A 284 -18.56 7.19 1.52
N GLY A 285 -18.34 8.24 0.73
CA GLY A 285 -17.35 9.26 1.09
C GLY A 285 -17.54 9.64 2.57
N LEU A 286 -16.43 9.90 3.26
CA LEU A 286 -16.44 10.44 4.62
C LEU A 286 -17.45 11.59 4.68
N ARG A 287 -18.47 11.48 5.54
CA ARG A 287 -19.36 12.59 5.89
C ARG A 287 -18.49 13.79 6.31
N PRO A 288 -18.80 15.02 5.88
CA PRO A 288 -18.16 16.21 6.42
C PRO A 288 -18.41 16.30 7.94
N PRO A 289 -17.53 16.97 8.71
CA PRO A 289 -17.81 17.27 10.10
C PRO A 289 -19.14 17.98 10.19
N ARG A 290 -20.02 17.51 11.07
CA ARG A 290 -21.27 18.19 11.41
C ARG A 290 -20.88 19.61 11.84
N GLN A 291 -21.17 20.62 11.01
CA GLN A 291 -21.15 22.00 11.46
C GLN A 291 -22.09 22.05 12.66
N GLY A 292 -21.55 22.48 13.81
CA GLY A 292 -22.34 22.74 14.99
C GLY A 292 -23.46 23.71 14.59
N GLN A 293 -24.70 23.30 14.84
CA GLN A 293 -25.81 24.23 14.86
C GLN A 293 -25.44 25.31 15.89
N GLY A 294 -25.32 26.54 15.41
CA GLY A 294 -25.14 27.70 16.26
C GLY A 294 -26.25 27.72 17.29
N SER A 295 -25.87 27.66 18.56
CA SER A 295 -26.77 28.01 19.66
C SER A 295 -27.14 29.48 19.51
N GLN A 296 -28.44 29.70 19.39
CA GLN A 296 -29.10 31.00 19.28
C GLN A 296 -28.63 31.92 20.41
N GLN A 297 -28.27 33.15 20.05
CA GLN A 297 -28.16 34.26 21.00
C GLN A 297 -29.54 34.54 21.62
N PRO A 298 -29.64 34.84 22.93
CA PRO A 298 -30.89 35.27 23.54
C PRO A 298 -31.19 36.73 23.13
N ARG A 299 -32.45 36.98 22.74
CA ARG A 299 -32.98 38.34 22.50
C ARG A 299 -33.08 39.12 23.82
N PRO A 300 -32.86 40.44 23.81
CA PRO A 300 -33.06 41.28 24.98
C PRO A 300 -34.55 41.44 25.29
N ARG A 301 -34.87 41.44 26.59
CA ARG A 301 -36.21 41.71 27.12
C ARG A 301 -36.55 43.19 26.98
N SER A 302 -37.77 43.47 26.55
CA SER A 302 -38.55 44.66 26.90
C SER A 302 -39.68 44.23 27.81
#